data_AF-A0A6S7I5H1-F1
#
_entry.id   AF-A0A6S7I5H1-F1
#
_cell.length_a   1.000
_cell.length_b   1.000
_cell.length_c   1.000
_cell.angle_alpha   90.00
_cell.angle_beta   90.00
_cell.angle_gamma   90.00
#
_symmetry.space_group_name_H-M   'P 1'
#
loop_
_entity.id
_entity.type
_entity.pdbx_description
1 polymer ?
#
loop_
_entity_poly.entity_id
_entity_poly.type
_entity_poly.pdbx_seq_one_letter_code
_entity_poly.pdbx_strand_id
1 'polypeptide(L)'
;KANKVLKLNLQQNSGQNFFFDLDSKSGGQKRKNDDGNQRQPTKRKGPPPIQGPCWFCLGGSQVEKHLVVSVADHVYLAMAKGGLTPDHTLICPIAHYPSTVELPDPSVITHSA
;
A
#
# COMPACT_ATOMS: atom_id res chain seq x y z
N LYS A 1 -49.65 -15.80 10.19
CA LYS A 1 -48.53 -15.47 9.27
C LYS A 1 -47.36 -14.95 10.12
N ALA A 2 -46.34 -15.78 10.35
CA ALA A 2 -45.21 -15.45 11.22
C ALA A 2 -44.14 -14.66 10.44
N ASN A 3 -43.72 -13.52 10.96
CA ASN A 3 -42.61 -12.74 10.41
C ASN A 3 -41.29 -13.32 10.92
N LYS A 4 -40.51 -13.93 10.02
CA LYS A 4 -39.20 -14.50 10.32
C LYS A 4 -38.17 -13.36 10.31
N VAL A 5 -37.77 -12.91 11.49
CA VAL A 5 -36.67 -11.95 11.67
C VAL A 5 -35.38 -12.60 11.20
N LEU A 6 -34.78 -12.06 10.13
CA LEU A 6 -33.47 -12.48 9.65
C LEU A 6 -32.41 -11.92 10.61
N LYS A 7 -31.81 -12.79 11.43
CA LYS A 7 -30.61 -12.48 12.20
C LYS A 7 -29.44 -12.30 11.23
N LEU A 8 -28.98 -11.07 11.07
CA LEU A 8 -27.70 -10.78 10.41
C LEU A 8 -26.58 -11.21 11.37
N ASN A 9 -25.84 -12.24 10.96
CA ASN A 9 -24.65 -12.69 11.66
C ASN A 9 -23.50 -11.73 11.31
N LEU A 10 -23.22 -10.78 12.19
CA LEU A 10 -22.05 -9.91 12.07
C LEU A 10 -20.84 -10.70 12.55
N GLN A 11 -20.22 -11.44 11.64
CA GLN A 11 -18.92 -12.07 11.86
C GLN A 11 -17.87 -10.96 12.02
N GLN A 12 -17.65 -10.51 13.25
CA GLN A 12 -16.54 -9.62 13.60
C GLN A 12 -15.24 -10.41 13.41
N ASN A 13 -14.67 -10.29 12.21
CA ASN A 13 -13.37 -10.88 11.90
C ASN A 13 -12.30 -10.14 12.72
N SER A 14 -11.77 -10.86 13.69
CA SER A 14 -10.61 -10.52 14.49
C SER A 14 -9.39 -10.30 13.60
N GLY A 15 -9.10 -9.04 13.30
CA GLY A 15 -7.96 -8.66 12.47
C GLY A 15 -7.58 -7.20 12.62
N GLN A 16 -7.59 -6.68 13.85
CA GLN A 16 -7.03 -5.36 14.12
C GLN A 16 -5.52 -5.51 14.32
N ASN A 17 -4.73 -5.18 13.31
CA ASN A 17 -3.32 -4.84 13.50
C ASN A 17 -3.16 -3.37 13.12
N PHE A 18 -3.51 -2.48 14.05
CA PHE A 18 -3.10 -1.07 13.97
C PHE A 18 -1.77 -0.94 14.70
N PHE A 19 -0.71 -0.87 13.90
CA PHE A 19 0.67 -0.65 14.31
C PHE A 19 0.85 0.81 14.76
N PHE A 20 0.59 1.10 16.04
CA PHE A 20 1.07 2.29 16.75
C PHE A 20 1.07 2.00 18.25
N ASP A 21 2.12 1.33 18.75
CA ASP A 21 2.44 1.35 20.17
C ASP A 21 3.88 1.87 20.34
N LEU A 22 3.96 3.17 20.65
CA LEU A 22 5.14 3.89 21.09
C LEU A 22 5.05 4.06 22.61
N ASP A 23 4.84 2.99 23.37
CA ASP A 23 5.09 3.03 24.82
C ASP A 23 5.75 1.73 25.31
N SER A 24 7.05 1.61 25.04
CA SER A 24 7.89 0.61 25.68
C SER A 24 8.17 1.00 27.14
N LYS A 25 7.17 0.89 28.01
CA LYS A 25 7.40 0.77 29.46
C LYS A 25 7.34 -0.69 29.88
N SER A 26 8.52 -1.30 29.84
CA SER A 26 9.01 -2.37 30.71
C SER A 26 7.97 -3.14 31.55
N GLY A 27 7.64 -4.37 31.16
CA GLY A 27 6.94 -5.29 32.06
C GLY A 27 6.25 -6.48 31.41
N GLY A 28 6.98 -7.32 30.66
CA GLY A 28 6.43 -8.54 30.08
C GLY A 28 7.29 -9.76 30.39
N GLN A 29 6.83 -10.61 31.31
CA GLN A 29 7.50 -11.83 31.77
C GLN A 29 7.88 -12.77 30.61
N LYS A 30 9.19 -13.03 30.48
CA LYS A 30 9.78 -13.97 29.52
C LYS A 30 9.38 -15.39 29.93
N ARG A 31 8.46 -16.04 29.20
CA ARG A 31 8.23 -17.48 29.36
C ARG A 31 9.49 -18.22 28.89
N LYS A 32 10.20 -18.86 29.82
CA LYS A 32 11.26 -19.83 29.51
C LYS A 32 10.59 -21.01 28.81
N ASN A 33 10.89 -21.20 27.53
CA ASN A 33 10.68 -22.49 26.89
C ASN A 33 12.06 -22.97 26.43
N ASP A 34 12.53 -23.96 27.15
CA ASP A 34 13.72 -24.75 26.90
C ASP A 34 13.30 -25.85 25.92
N ASP A 35 13.63 -25.69 24.64
CA ASP A 35 13.87 -26.84 23.76
C ASP A 35 14.55 -26.40 22.46
N GLY A 36 15.69 -27.03 22.19
CA GLY A 36 16.69 -26.63 21.21
C GLY A 36 16.32 -26.98 19.77
N ASN A 37 15.47 -26.17 19.14
CA ASN A 37 15.30 -26.23 17.70
C ASN A 37 15.45 -24.83 17.08
N GLN A 38 16.56 -24.61 16.37
CA GLN A 38 16.87 -23.41 15.61
C GLN A 38 15.82 -23.17 14.53
N ARG A 39 14.66 -22.66 14.90
CA ARG A 39 13.70 -22.09 13.96
C ARG A 39 14.31 -20.80 13.45
N GLN A 40 15.03 -20.88 12.34
CA GLN A 40 15.41 -19.72 11.57
C GLN A 40 14.15 -18.88 11.34
N PRO A 41 14.16 -17.57 11.68
CA PRO A 41 13.03 -16.72 11.39
C PRO A 41 12.83 -16.73 9.87
N THR A 42 11.74 -17.35 9.42
CA THR A 42 11.38 -17.33 8.01
C THR A 42 11.20 -15.86 7.66
N LYS A 43 12.08 -15.32 6.81
CA LYS A 43 11.91 -13.97 6.26
C LYS A 43 10.51 -13.95 5.67
N ARG A 44 9.61 -13.17 6.27
CA ARG A 44 8.25 -12.99 5.78
C ARG A 44 8.39 -12.45 4.36
N LYS A 45 8.20 -13.32 3.37
CA LYS A 45 8.15 -12.90 1.97
C LYS A 45 6.97 -11.92 1.91
N GLY A 46 7.24 -10.69 1.48
CA GLY A 46 6.20 -9.69 1.30
C GLY A 46 5.11 -10.22 0.36
N PRO A 47 3.95 -9.53 0.29
CA PRO A 47 2.93 -9.89 -0.67
C PRO A 47 3.54 -10.03 -2.07
N PRO A 48 3.12 -11.03 -2.85
CA PRO A 48 3.66 -11.25 -4.18
C PRO A 48 3.47 -9.97 -5.02
N PRO A 49 4.42 -9.67 -5.93
CA PRO A 49 4.31 -8.50 -6.79
C PRO A 49 2.99 -8.58 -7.56
N ILE A 50 2.32 -7.44 -7.68
CA ILE A 50 1.01 -7.35 -8.33
C ILE A 50 1.21 -7.65 -9.81
N GLN A 51 0.81 -8.85 -10.25
CA GLN A 51 0.86 -9.28 -11.63
C GLN A 51 -0.46 -8.87 -12.31
N GLY A 52 -0.54 -7.64 -12.80
CA GLY A 52 -1.74 -7.13 -13.46
C GLY A 52 -1.52 -5.78 -14.15
N PRO A 53 -2.48 -5.33 -14.97
CA PRO A 53 -2.39 -4.02 -15.62
C PRO A 53 -2.39 -2.91 -14.56
N CYS A 54 -1.34 -2.09 -14.54
CA CYS A 54 -1.26 -0.97 -13.61
C CYS A 54 -2.02 0.24 -14.16
N TRP A 55 -2.91 0.77 -13.33
CA TRP A 55 -3.69 1.97 -13.64
C TRP A 55 -2.84 3.24 -13.76
N PHE A 56 -1.77 3.37 -12.96
CA PHE A 56 -0.93 4.57 -12.93
C PHE A 56 0.12 4.61 -14.06
N CYS A 57 0.42 3.46 -14.69
CA CYS A 57 1.44 3.42 -15.73
C CYS A 57 0.90 3.97 -17.04
N LEU A 58 1.47 5.06 -17.55
CA LEU A 58 1.07 5.70 -18.82
C LEU A 58 1.18 4.76 -20.04
N GLY A 59 2.07 3.75 -19.98
CA GLY A 59 2.20 2.72 -21.01
C GLY A 59 1.21 1.55 -20.89
N GLY A 60 0.41 1.50 -19.81
CA GLY A 60 -0.58 0.45 -19.57
C GLY A 60 -1.85 0.65 -20.41
N SER A 61 -2.50 -0.44 -20.80
CA SER A 61 -3.76 -0.38 -21.57
C SER A 61 -4.96 0.16 -20.77
N GLN A 62 -4.87 0.12 -19.44
CA GLN A 62 -5.95 0.51 -18.51
C GLN A 62 -5.81 1.93 -17.93
N VAL A 63 -4.89 2.74 -18.46
CA VAL A 63 -4.66 4.10 -17.93
C VAL A 63 -5.76 5.06 -18.39
N GLU A 64 -6.34 5.80 -17.43
CA GLU A 64 -7.31 6.86 -17.71
C GLU A 64 -6.59 8.15 -18.13
N LYS A 65 -6.24 8.24 -19.43
CA LYS A 65 -5.50 9.38 -20.01
C LYS A 65 -6.21 10.73 -19.85
N HIS A 66 -7.54 10.72 -19.73
CA HIS A 66 -8.36 11.92 -19.57
C HIS A 66 -8.20 12.58 -18.19
N LEU A 67 -7.62 11.88 -17.21
CA LEU A 67 -7.29 12.46 -15.90
C LEU A 67 -5.92 13.14 -15.88
N VAL A 68 -5.09 12.97 -16.92
CA VAL A 68 -3.76 13.56 -16.97
C VAL A 68 -3.85 15.04 -17.31
N VAL A 69 -3.23 15.87 -16.47
CA VAL A 69 -3.23 17.33 -16.60
C VAL A 69 -1.94 17.82 -17.26
N SER A 70 -0.79 17.32 -16.82
CA SER A 70 0.52 17.70 -17.34
C SER A 70 1.52 16.56 -17.16
N VAL A 71 2.49 16.45 -18.07
CA VAL A 71 3.55 15.43 -18.03
C VAL A 71 4.91 16.12 -18.01
N ALA A 72 5.76 15.76 -17.06
CA ALA A 72 7.16 16.15 -16.99
C ALA A 72 8.05 14.95 -17.35
N ASP A 73 9.37 15.06 -17.18
CA ASP A 73 10.31 14.01 -17.60
C ASP A 73 10.18 12.71 -16.78
N HIS A 74 9.86 12.83 -15.49
CA HIS A 74 9.89 11.71 -14.54
C HIS A 74 8.57 11.48 -13.80
N VAL A 75 7.73 12.51 -13.74
CA VAL A 75 6.45 12.51 -13.05
C VAL A 75 5.38 13.15 -13.93
N TYR A 76 4.13 12.84 -13.67
CA TYR A 76 2.99 13.49 -14.28
C TYR A 76 1.99 13.92 -13.21
N LEU A 77 1.24 14.97 -13.52
CA LEU A 77 0.15 15.49 -12.71
C LEU A 77 -1.17 14.95 -13.26
N ALA A 78 -2.03 14.44 -12.37
CA ALA A 78 -3.35 13.95 -12.74
C ALA A 78 -4.42 14.34 -11.71
N MET A 79 -5.68 14.37 -12.15
CA MET A 79 -6.83 14.45 -11.25
C MET A 79 -7.00 13.13 -10.49
N ALA A 80 -7.36 13.22 -9.21
CA ALA A 80 -7.64 12.03 -8.41
C ALA A 80 -8.96 11.36 -8.84
N LYS A 81 -8.95 10.03 -9.02
CA LYS A 81 -10.17 9.27 -9.24
C LYS A 81 -10.99 9.20 -7.95
N GLY A 82 -12.00 10.04 -7.85
CA GLY A 82 -12.74 10.25 -6.59
C GLY A 82 -12.00 11.19 -5.66
N GLY A 83 -11.68 12.39 -6.15
CA GLY A 83 -11.11 13.47 -5.32
C GLY A 83 -11.94 13.74 -4.06
N LEU A 84 -11.26 13.98 -2.94
CA LEU A 84 -11.90 14.35 -1.66
C LEU A 84 -12.34 15.81 -1.66
N THR A 85 -11.59 16.64 -2.38
CA THR A 85 -11.84 18.07 -2.58
C THR A 85 -11.75 18.38 -4.08
N PRO A 86 -12.31 19.52 -4.55
CA PRO A 86 -12.29 19.91 -5.96
C PRO A 86 -10.87 19.98 -6.55
N ASP A 87 -9.89 20.40 -5.74
CA ASP A 87 -8.51 20.60 -6.16
C ASP A 87 -7.59 19.41 -5.79
N HIS A 88 -8.14 18.23 -5.50
CA HIS A 88 -7.35 17.06 -5.16
C HIS A 88 -6.65 16.49 -6.42
N THR A 89 -5.34 16.67 -6.47
CA THR A 89 -4.48 16.20 -7.57
C THR A 89 -3.45 15.19 -7.08
N LEU A 90 -2.98 14.36 -8.02
CA LEU A 90 -1.98 13.33 -7.81
C LEU A 90 -0.72 13.67 -8.58
N ILE A 91 0.43 13.54 -7.92
CA ILE A 91 1.74 13.53 -8.56
C ILE A 91 2.21 12.08 -8.57
N CYS A 92 2.38 11.52 -9.77
CA CYS A 92 2.72 10.11 -9.94
C CYS A 92 3.99 9.97 -10.80
N PRO A 93 4.92 9.08 -10.44
CA PRO A 93 6.02 8.70 -11.31
C PRO A 93 5.52 8.07 -12.61
N ILE A 94 6.23 8.31 -13.72
CA ILE A 94 5.91 7.67 -15.01
C ILE A 94 6.20 6.17 -14.98
N ALA A 95 7.25 5.77 -14.25
CA ALA A 95 7.60 4.36 -14.03
C ALA A 95 6.85 3.76 -12.83
N HIS A 96 6.68 2.44 -12.84
CA HIS A 96 5.98 1.72 -11.77
C HIS A 96 6.87 1.55 -10.54
N TYR A 97 6.52 2.23 -9.46
CA TYR A 97 7.09 2.00 -8.14
C TYR A 97 5.97 1.71 -7.14
N PRO A 98 6.06 0.65 -6.33
CA PRO A 98 4.99 0.28 -5.40
C PRO A 98 4.93 1.23 -4.19
N SER A 99 6.03 1.94 -3.89
CA SER A 99 6.09 2.95 -2.84
C SER A 99 7.14 4.01 -3.16
N THR A 100 7.05 5.14 -2.48
CA THR A 100 8.05 6.22 -2.59
C THR A 100 9.43 5.82 -2.03
N VAL A 101 9.50 4.78 -1.19
CA VAL A 101 10.76 4.26 -0.63
C VAL A 101 11.58 3.51 -1.68
N GLU A 102 10.93 3.00 -2.72
CA GLU A 102 11.58 2.29 -3.83
C GLU A 102 11.93 3.20 -5.01
N LEU A 103 11.76 4.52 -4.85
CA LEU A 103 12.18 5.48 -5.86
C LEU A 103 13.72 5.48 -5.99
N PRO A 104 14.25 5.63 -7.22
CA PRO A 104 15.67 5.82 -7.42
C PRO A 104 16.11 7.16 -6.82
N ASP A 105 17.39 7.23 -6.47
CA ASP A 105 17.99 8.44 -5.89
C ASP A 105 17.80 9.63 -6.85
N PRO A 106 17.30 10.79 -6.41
CA PRO A 106 17.07 11.97 -7.25
C PRO A 106 18.30 12.41 -8.05
N SER A 107 19.51 12.12 -7.57
CA SER A 107 20.76 12.35 -8.29
C SER A 107 20.79 11.62 -9.64
N VAL A 108 20.27 10.39 -9.72
CA VAL A 108 20.20 9.58 -10.94
C VAL A 108 19.21 10.17 -11.94
N ILE A 109 18.20 10.88 -11.44
CA ILE A 109 17.12 11.48 -12.21
C ILE A 109 17.55 12.82 -12.85
N THR A 110 18.49 13.55 -12.24
CA THR A 110 18.94 14.88 -12.71
C THR A 110 20.11 14.86 -13.69
N HIS A 111 20.69 13.69 -14.01
CA HIS A 111 21.83 13.59 -14.93
C HIS A 111 21.46 13.70 -16.43
N SER A 112 20.20 13.97 -16.76
CA SER A 112 19.71 14.12 -18.14
C SER A 112 19.13 15.51 -18.36
N ALA A 113 19.99 16.52 -18.39
CA ALA A 113 19.67 17.86 -18.93
C ALA A 113 20.89 18.40 -19.68
#